data_AF-A0A829PMK4-F1
#
_entry.id   AF-A0A829PMK4-F1
#
_cell.length_a   1.000
_cell.length_b   1.000
_cell.length_c   1.000
_cell.angle_alpha   90.00
_cell.angle_beta   90.00
_cell.angle_gamma   90.00
#
_symmetry.space_group_name_H-M   'P 1'
#
loop_
_entity.id
_entity.type
_entity.pdbx_description
1 polymer ?
#
loop_
_entity_poly.entity_id
_entity_poly.type
_entity_poly.pdbx_seq_one_letter_code
_entity_poly.pdbx_strand_id
1 'polypeptide(L)'
;MAHPPRSFRRGGQLAGDGLPRRGPLGITELLLKATPVPTYLQNDWFRDWGALQRFTPYYRNATEAQLQLGTAVHSGLWTPGPLRKSR
;
A
#
# COMPACT_ATOMS: atom_id res chain seq x y z
N MET A 1 22.15 -29.22 0.78
CA MET A 1 22.46 -28.02 1.60
C MET A 1 22.36 -26.80 0.67
N ALA A 2 21.31 -25.98 0.81
CA ALA A 2 21.13 -24.79 -0.02
C ALA A 2 21.70 -23.56 0.71
N HIS A 3 22.73 -22.95 0.14
CA HIS A 3 23.30 -21.70 0.66
C HIS A 3 22.44 -20.51 0.19
N PRO A 4 22.00 -19.62 1.09
CA PRO A 4 21.24 -18.45 0.68
C PRO A 4 22.15 -17.47 -0.10
N PRO A 5 21.75 -17.01 -1.30
CA PRO A 5 22.48 -15.97 -2.01
C PRO A 5 22.45 -14.63 -1.24
N ARG A 6 23.57 -13.91 -1.28
CA ARG A 6 23.88 -12.70 -0.50
C ARG A 6 23.12 -11.42 -0.88
N SER A 7 21.95 -11.52 -1.49
CA SER A 7 21.14 -10.35 -1.87
C SER A 7 19.71 -10.46 -1.35
N PHE A 8 19.56 -10.74 -0.04
CA PHE A 8 18.36 -10.34 0.68
C PHE A 8 18.38 -8.81 0.80
N ARG A 9 17.63 -8.13 -0.08
CA ARG A 9 17.38 -6.69 0.07
C ARG A 9 16.60 -6.52 1.37
N ARG A 10 17.31 -6.17 2.45
CA ARG A 10 16.76 -5.83 3.77
C ARG A 10 15.55 -4.93 3.52
N GLY A 11 14.37 -5.34 3.98
CA GLY A 11 13.10 -4.66 3.76
C GLY A 11 13.10 -3.25 4.34
N GLY A 12 13.67 -2.31 3.61
CA GLY A 12 13.91 -0.94 4.05
C GLY A 12 14.32 -0.10 2.85
N GLN A 13 13.35 0.18 1.98
CA GLN A 13 13.29 1.42 1.20
C GLN A 13 11.87 1.62 0.63
N LEU A 14 10.83 1.34 1.44
CA LEU A 14 9.51 1.98 1.26
C LEU A 14 9.13 2.81 2.49
N ALA A 15 10.07 3.01 3.43
CA ALA A 15 10.05 4.18 4.28
C ALA A 15 10.52 5.37 3.42
N GLY A 16 9.71 5.74 2.42
CA GLY A 16 9.73 7.10 1.96
C GLY A 16 9.28 7.93 3.15
N ASP A 17 10.25 8.62 3.76
CA ASP A 17 10.12 9.88 4.48
C ASP A 17 8.65 10.19 4.76
N GLY A 18 8.18 9.85 5.98
CA GLY A 18 6.78 9.61 6.41
C GLY A 18 5.72 10.63 6.01
N LEU A 19 5.62 10.89 4.72
CA LEU A 19 4.78 11.85 4.05
C LEU A 19 3.72 11.04 3.30
N PRO A 20 2.44 11.33 3.52
CA PRO A 20 1.36 10.59 2.88
C PRO A 20 1.45 10.78 1.36
N ARG A 21 1.84 9.71 0.65
CA ARG A 21 1.85 9.68 -0.81
C ARG A 21 0.41 9.74 -1.32
N ARG A 22 0.17 10.54 -2.36
CA ARG A 22 -1.12 10.52 -3.07
C ARG A 22 -1.25 9.20 -3.84
N GLY A 23 -2.43 8.59 -3.80
CA GLY A 23 -2.72 7.34 -4.51
C GLY A 23 -2.83 6.13 -3.60
N PRO A 24 -3.09 4.93 -4.15
CA PRO A 24 -3.43 3.74 -3.38
C PRO A 24 -2.35 3.33 -2.37
N LEU A 25 -1.06 3.62 -2.66
CA LEU A 25 0.04 3.32 -1.75
C LEU A 25 -0.07 4.06 -0.41
N GLY A 26 -0.53 5.32 -0.40
CA GLY A 26 -0.72 6.09 0.84
C GLY A 26 -1.86 5.56 1.72
N ILE A 27 -2.90 4.95 1.13
CA ILE A 27 -3.98 4.31 1.88
C ILE A 27 -3.49 2.97 2.44
N THR A 28 -2.74 2.19 1.65
CA THR A 28 -2.21 0.90 2.11
C THR A 28 -1.18 1.03 3.22
N GLU A 29 -0.34 2.07 3.22
CA GLU A 29 0.65 2.30 4.29
C GLU A 29 -0.01 2.61 5.64
N LEU A 30 -1.16 3.29 5.63
CA LEU A 30 -1.91 3.63 6.84
C LEU A 30 -2.73 2.46 7.40
N LEU A 31 -3.29 1.62 6.52
CA LEU A 31 -4.21 0.55 6.91
C LEU A 31 -3.54 -0.82 7.03
N LEU A 32 -2.45 -1.06 6.31
CA LEU A 32 -1.86 -2.38 6.13
C LEU A 32 -0.38 -2.39 6.53
N LYS A 33 0.04 -3.48 7.16
CA LYS A 33 1.43 -3.83 7.43
C LYS A 33 2.00 -4.65 6.27
N ALA A 34 3.08 -4.19 5.67
CA ALA A 34 3.82 -4.91 4.63
C ALA A 34 4.81 -5.92 5.25
N THR A 35 4.81 -7.16 4.77
CA THR A 35 5.79 -8.20 5.14
C THR A 35 6.43 -8.80 3.89
N PRO A 36 7.77 -8.75 3.73
CA PRO A 36 8.44 -9.34 2.56
C PRO A 36 8.30 -10.87 2.55
N VAL A 37 8.13 -11.45 1.37
CA VAL A 37 8.04 -12.91 1.16
C VAL A 37 9.22 -13.35 0.29
N PRO A 38 10.06 -14.31 0.75
CA PRO A 38 11.15 -14.85 -0.06
C PRO A 38 10.61 -15.60 -1.27
N THR A 39 11.01 -15.21 -2.48
CA THR A 39 10.51 -15.75 -3.74
C THR A 39 11.61 -15.79 -4.80
N TYR A 40 11.54 -16.81 -5.67
CA TYR A 40 12.59 -17.11 -6.65
C TYR A 40 12.01 -17.26 -8.04
N LEU A 41 12.77 -16.87 -9.07
CA LEU A 41 12.41 -17.13 -10.45
C LEU A 41 12.82 -18.55 -10.84
N GLN A 42 11.90 -19.29 -11.45
CA GLN A 42 12.16 -20.66 -11.88
C GLN A 42 13.31 -20.68 -12.90
N ASN A 43 14.27 -21.59 -12.71
CA ASN A 43 15.42 -21.83 -13.59
C ASN A 43 16.43 -20.67 -13.73
N ASP A 44 16.23 -19.54 -13.05
CA ASP A 44 17.17 -18.43 -13.04
C ASP A 44 17.30 -17.83 -11.63
N TRP A 45 18.05 -18.55 -10.80
CA TRP A 45 18.16 -18.33 -9.35
C TRP A 45 18.94 -17.07 -8.98
N PHE A 46 19.73 -16.53 -9.90
CA PHE A 46 20.56 -15.33 -9.68
C PHE A 46 19.94 -14.06 -10.25
N ARG A 47 18.82 -14.17 -10.98
CA ARG A 47 18.12 -13.02 -11.53
C ARG A 47 17.26 -12.33 -10.47
N ASP A 48 17.50 -11.03 -10.28
CA ASP A 48 16.57 -10.14 -9.54
C ASP A 48 15.36 -9.86 -10.45
N TRP A 49 14.25 -10.55 -10.18
CA TRP A 49 13.00 -10.41 -10.93
C TRP A 49 12.05 -9.38 -10.31
N GLY A 50 12.35 -8.90 -9.10
CA GLY A 50 11.46 -8.05 -8.31
C GLY A 50 11.29 -8.53 -6.87
N ALA A 51 10.18 -8.13 -6.24
CA ALA A 51 9.88 -8.46 -4.85
C ALA A 51 8.39 -8.72 -4.63
N LEU A 52 8.08 -9.65 -3.73
CA LEU A 52 6.72 -9.91 -3.26
C LEU A 52 6.55 -9.45 -1.80
N GLN A 53 5.43 -8.78 -1.53
CA GLN A 53 5.04 -8.39 -0.17
C GLN A 53 3.63 -8.88 0.12
N ARG A 54 3.44 -9.43 1.32
CA ARG A 54 2.13 -9.72 1.89
C ARG A 54 1.67 -8.52 2.72
N PHE A 55 0.48 -8.01 2.43
CA PHE A 55 -0.17 -6.98 3.22
C PHE A 55 -1.16 -7.57 4.21
N THR A 56 -1.10 -7.15 5.47
CA THR A 56 -2.03 -7.57 6.52
C THR A 56 -2.61 -6.34 7.22
N PRO A 57 -3.93 -6.23 7.42
CA PRO A 57 -4.52 -5.09 8.14
C PRO A 57 -3.95 -4.92 9.55
N TYR A 58 -3.76 -3.67 9.99
CA TYR A 58 -3.40 -3.39 11.39
C TYR A 58 -4.50 -3.83 12.36
N TYR A 59 -5.76 -3.58 12.00
CA TYR A 59 -6.95 -4.00 12.74
C TYR A 59 -7.60 -5.19 12.04
N ARG A 60 -7.25 -6.42 12.45
CA ARG A 60 -7.71 -7.64 11.76
C ARG A 60 -9.21 -7.93 11.89
N ASN A 61 -9.84 -7.40 12.93
CA ASN A 61 -11.25 -7.56 13.22
C ASN A 61 -12.11 -6.39 12.70
N ALA A 62 -11.49 -5.38 12.07
CA ALA A 62 -12.25 -4.32 11.43
C ALA A 62 -13.00 -4.89 10.22
N THR A 63 -14.28 -4.59 10.12
CA THR A 63 -15.12 -4.94 8.98
C THR A 63 -15.27 -3.75 8.04
N GLU A 64 -15.75 -4.00 6.83
CA GLU A 64 -16.06 -2.94 5.87
C GLU A 64 -17.09 -1.96 6.44
N ALA A 65 -16.96 -0.68 6.07
CA ALA A 65 -17.88 0.36 6.51
C ALA A 65 -19.22 0.24 5.78
N GLN A 66 -20.32 0.32 6.54
CA GLN A 66 -21.66 0.42 5.97
C GLN A 66 -21.95 1.88 5.61
N LEU A 67 -21.92 2.19 4.32
CA LEU A 67 -22.16 3.55 3.83
C LEU A 67 -23.67 3.82 3.75
N GLN A 68 -24.12 4.87 4.44
CA GLN A 68 -25.44 5.45 4.23
C GLN A 68 -25.34 6.50 3.13
N LEU A 69 -25.98 6.23 2.00
CA LEU A 69 -25.92 7.09 0.82
C LEU A 69 -27.26 7.82 0.62
N GLY A 70 -27.19 9.01 0.06
CA GLY A 70 -28.35 9.82 -0.31
C GLY A 70 -28.11 10.57 -1.62
N THR A 71 -29.16 11.20 -2.13
CA THR A 71 -29.11 12.00 -3.34
C THR A 71 -29.51 13.44 -3.02
N ALA A 72 -28.77 14.39 -3.57
CA ALA A 72 -29.05 15.82 -3.45
C ALA A 72 -28.93 16.48 -4.82
N VAL A 73 -29.78 17.48 -5.08
CA VAL A 73 -29.70 18.31 -6.29
C VAL A 73 -28.98 19.61 -5.93
N HIS A 74 -27.93 19.92 -6.66
CA HIS A 74 -27.15 21.16 -6.50
C HIS A 74 -27.18 21.97 -7.79
N SER A 75 -27.08 23.31 -7.66
CA SER A 75 -26.96 24.19 -8.82
C SER A 75 -25.59 24.07 -9.49
N GLY A 76 -25.47 24.48 -10.76
CA GLY A 76 -24.21 24.38 -11.51
C GLY A 76 -23.06 25.25 -10.97
N LEU A 77 -23.35 26.22 -10.10
CA LEU A 77 -22.36 27.07 -9.43
C LEU A 77 -22.10 26.64 -7.97
N TRP A 78 -22.73 25.56 -7.51
CA TRP A 78 -22.58 25.09 -6.14
C TRP A 78 -21.17 24.53 -5.90
N THR A 79 -20.58 24.88 -4.75
CA THR A 79 -19.32 24.32 -4.27
C THR A 79 -19.46 23.96 -2.79
N PRO A 80 -19.15 22.72 -2.37
CA PRO A 80 -19.19 22.32 -0.96
C PRO A 80 -18.01 22.88 -0.14
N GLY A 81 -17.10 23.62 -0.78
CA GLY A 81 -15.85 24.09 -0.21
C GLY A 81 -14.62 23.56 -0.94
N PRO A 82 -13.42 24.12 -0.68
CA PRO A 82 -12.21 23.73 -1.37
C PRO A 82 -11.73 22.33 -0.96
N LEU A 83 -11.24 21.55 -1.94
CA LEU A 83 -10.58 20.27 -1.66
C LEU A 83 -9.24 20.49 -0.95
N ARG A 84 -8.98 19.71 0.11
CA ARG A 84 -7.66 19.68 0.76
C ARG A 84 -6.62 19.18 -0.23
N LYS A 85 -5.62 20.02 -0.51
CA LYS A 85 -4.39 19.59 -1.19
C LYS A 85 -3.48 18.94 -0.12
N SER A 86 -3.07 17.70 -0.33
CA SER A 86 -1.89 17.16 0.37
C SER A 86 -0.70 18.08 0.08
N ARG A 87 0.09 18.36 1.12
CA ARG A 87 1.36 19.07 1.04
C ARG A 87 2.43 18.14 0.46
#